data_AF-A0A1Z4R418-F1
#
_entry.id   AF-A0A1Z4R418-F1
#
_cell.length_a   1.000
_cell.length_b   1.000
_cell.length_c   1.000
_cell.angle_alpha   90.00
_cell.angle_beta   90.00
_cell.angle_gamma   90.00
#
_symmetry.space_group_name_H-M   'P 1'
#
loop_
_entity.id
_entity.type
_entity.pdbx_description
1 polymer ?
#
loop_
_entity_poly.entity_id
_entity_poly.type
_entity_poly.pdbx_seq_one_letter_code
_entity_poly.pdbx_strand_id
1 'polypeptide(L)'
;MKNYLEEAVKTYWLFKTNNQETAPTEHQIFLIKCYLEHYINAPCWQEDSKINLQKLRSTVSSINSIDDIHAWLKNAMEIALDPL
;
A
#
# COMPACT_ATOMS: atom_id res chain seq x y z
N MET A 1 17.72 -1.23 -15.63
CA MET A 1 17.60 -0.91 -14.19
C MET A 1 16.42 -1.74 -13.68
N LYS A 2 16.60 -2.64 -12.70
CA LYS A 2 15.46 -3.42 -12.17
C LYS A 2 14.53 -2.46 -11.43
N ASN A 3 13.23 -2.55 -11.71
CA ASN A 3 12.22 -1.77 -11.00
C ASN A 3 11.78 -2.53 -9.74
N TYR A 4 12.52 -2.33 -8.64
CA TYR A 4 12.32 -3.07 -7.38
C TYR A 4 10.93 -2.88 -6.77
N LEU A 5 10.32 -1.71 -6.96
CA LEU A 5 8.95 -1.46 -6.49
C LEU A 5 7.91 -2.27 -7.27
N GLU A 6 8.03 -2.29 -8.60
CA GLU A 6 7.15 -3.09 -9.47
C GLU A 6 7.23 -4.58 -9.12
N GLU A 7 8.44 -5.08 -8.85
CA GLU A 7 8.64 -6.45 -8.37
C GLU A 7 7.97 -6.69 -7.01
N ALA A 8 8.12 -5.76 -6.06
CA ALA A 8 7.48 -5.85 -4.74
C ALA A 8 5.94 -5.90 -4.85
N VAL A 9 5.35 -5.00 -5.62
CA VAL A 9 3.89 -4.94 -5.85
C VAL A 9 3.41 -6.21 -6.54
N LYS A 10 4.13 -6.71 -7.55
CA LYS A 10 3.80 -7.95 -8.25
C LYS A 10 3.86 -9.17 -7.32
N THR A 11 4.92 -9.30 -6.51
CA THR A 11 5.05 -10.40 -5.53
C THR A 11 3.89 -10.36 -4.54
N TYR A 12 3.55 -9.18 -4.01
CA TYR A 12 2.41 -9.03 -3.10
C TYR A 12 1.08 -9.41 -3.77
N TRP A 13 0.81 -8.94 -4.98
CA TRP A 13 -0.40 -9.28 -5.71
C TRP A 13 -0.53 -10.78 -5.95
N LEU A 14 0.55 -11.44 -6.38
CA LEU A 14 0.57 -12.88 -6.61
C LEU A 14 0.36 -13.69 -5.32
N PHE A 15 0.97 -13.25 -4.21
CA PHE A 15 0.75 -13.84 -2.89
C PHE A 15 -0.73 -13.74 -2.47
N LYS A 16 -1.34 -12.56 -2.68
CA LYS A 16 -2.73 -12.28 -2.32
C LYS A 16 -3.77 -13.04 -3.18
N THR A 17 -3.57 -13.14 -4.50
CA THR A 17 -4.61 -13.64 -5.43
C THR A 17 -4.46 -15.11 -5.80
N ASN A 18 -3.24 -15.64 -5.85
CA ASN A 18 -2.97 -16.97 -6.41
C ASN A 18 -2.55 -18.02 -5.37
N ASN A 19 -2.63 -17.70 -4.06
CA ASN A 19 -2.12 -18.59 -3.00
C ASN A 19 -0.67 -19.06 -3.27
N GLN A 20 0.16 -18.22 -3.93
CA GLN A 20 1.57 -18.55 -4.14
C GLN A 20 2.32 -18.54 -2.80
N GLU A 21 3.23 -19.50 -2.62
CA GLU A 21 3.97 -19.70 -1.37
C GLU A 21 4.95 -18.58 -1.02
N THR A 22 5.41 -17.79 -2.01
CA THR A 22 6.43 -16.76 -1.76
C THR A 22 5.81 -15.47 -1.27
N ALA A 23 5.79 -15.31 0.05
CA ALA A 23 5.47 -14.07 0.71
C ALA A 23 6.48 -12.95 0.34
N PRO A 24 6.03 -11.68 0.24
CA PRO A 24 6.93 -10.53 0.14
C PRO A 24 7.98 -10.54 1.26
N THR A 25 9.23 -10.27 0.90
CA THR A 25 10.31 -10.05 1.86
C THR A 25 10.09 -8.76 2.66
N GLU A 26 10.77 -8.61 3.80
CA GLU A 26 10.73 -7.37 4.60
C GLU A 26 11.10 -6.12 3.77
N HIS A 27 12.08 -6.26 2.86
CA HIS A 27 12.46 -5.18 1.96
C HIS A 27 11.33 -4.82 0.99
N GLN A 28 10.61 -5.81 0.44
CA GLN A 28 9.47 -5.57 -0.44
C GLN A 28 8.29 -4.93 0.32
N ILE A 29 8.02 -5.36 1.56
CA ILE A 29 7.04 -4.73 2.45
C ILE A 29 7.41 -3.26 2.69
N PHE A 30 8.69 -2.97 2.97
CA PHE A 30 9.19 -1.61 3.12
C PHE A 30 9.00 -0.77 1.84
N LEU A 31 9.30 -1.30 0.66
CA LEU A 31 9.08 -0.60 -0.61
C LEU A 31 7.60 -0.28 -0.85
N ILE A 32 6.71 -1.23 -0.57
CA ILE A 32 5.26 -1.03 -0.67
C ILE A 32 4.81 0.06 0.32
N LYS A 33 5.27 0.01 1.58
CA LYS A 33 4.99 1.06 2.56
C LYS A 33 5.40 2.45 2.06
N CYS A 34 6.63 2.60 1.57
CA CYS A 34 7.12 3.88 1.05
C CYS A 34 6.25 4.37 -0.12
N TYR A 35 5.83 3.47 -1.01
CA TYR A 35 4.91 3.80 -2.09
C TYR A 35 3.55 4.28 -1.58
N LEU A 36 2.93 3.54 -0.65
CA LEU A 36 1.62 3.91 -0.08
C LEU A 36 1.68 5.23 0.68
N GLU A 37 2.78 5.48 1.40
CA GLU A 37 3.03 6.72 2.11
C GLU A 37 3.21 7.89 1.14
N HIS A 38 3.92 7.69 0.04
CA HIS A 38 4.02 8.67 -1.03
C HIS A 38 2.65 8.94 -1.69
N TYR A 39 1.90 7.89 -2.00
CA TYR A 39 0.58 7.97 -2.61
C TYR A 39 -0.38 8.81 -1.75
N ILE A 40 -0.53 8.50 -0.46
CA ILE A 40 -1.54 9.13 0.41
C ILE A 40 -1.21 10.59 0.79
N ASN A 41 0.06 10.97 0.66
CA ASN A 41 0.55 12.33 0.90
C ASN A 41 0.74 13.14 -0.39
N ALA A 42 0.38 12.60 -1.56
CA ALA A 42 0.47 13.32 -2.82
C ALA A 42 -0.37 14.63 -2.80
N PRO A 43 0.12 15.73 -3.41
CA PRO A 43 -0.57 17.02 -3.40
C PRO A 43 -2.00 17.00 -3.96
N CYS A 44 -2.29 16.11 -4.92
CA CYS A 44 -3.63 15.94 -5.49
C CYS A 44 -4.69 15.51 -4.45
N TRP A 45 -4.28 15.08 -3.27
CA TRP A 45 -5.16 14.75 -2.14
C TRP A 45 -5.33 15.89 -1.13
N GLN A 46 -4.69 17.05 -1.33
CA GLN A 46 -4.80 18.19 -0.41
C GLN A 46 -5.86 19.20 -0.85
N GLU A 47 -6.18 19.24 -2.15
CA GLU A 47 -7.21 20.10 -2.71
C GLU A 47 -8.48 19.28 -2.93
N ASP A 48 -9.59 19.68 -2.29
CA ASP A 48 -10.96 19.23 -2.60
C ASP A 48 -11.37 17.76 -2.38
N SER A 49 -10.58 16.94 -1.69
CA SER A 49 -11.06 15.58 -1.38
C SER A 49 -12.16 15.63 -0.30
N LYS A 50 -13.43 15.48 -0.71
CA LYS A 50 -14.56 15.09 0.18
C LYS A 50 -14.29 13.80 0.97
N ILE A 51 -13.21 13.11 0.63
CA ILE A 51 -12.72 11.87 1.21
C ILE A 51 -11.83 12.21 2.42
N ASN A 52 -12.17 11.68 3.59
CA ASN A 52 -11.35 11.84 4.79
C ASN A 52 -10.17 10.86 4.78
N LEU A 53 -8.98 11.37 4.46
CA LEU A 53 -7.74 10.58 4.38
C LEU A 53 -6.93 10.54 5.68
N GLN A 54 -7.37 11.22 6.74
CA GLN A 54 -6.59 11.37 7.97
C GLN A 54 -6.25 10.02 8.61
N LYS A 55 -7.20 9.08 8.60
CA LYS A 55 -7.00 7.71 9.12
C LYS A 55 -5.94 6.94 8.33
N LEU A 56 -5.94 7.05 7.00
CA LEU A 56 -4.95 6.38 6.16
C LEU A 56 -3.55 6.98 6.36
N ARG A 57 -3.47 8.31 6.46
CA ARG A 57 -2.21 9.02 6.72
C ARG A 57 -1.61 8.66 8.08
N SER A 58 -2.43 8.51 9.12
CA SER A 58 -1.95 8.17 10.46
C SER A 58 -1.55 6.70 10.64
N THR A 59 -1.94 5.82 9.73
CA THR A 59 -1.70 4.36 9.85
C THR A 59 -0.65 3.83 8.90
N VAL A 60 -0.37 4.53 7.79
CA VAL A 60 0.60 4.05 6.77
C VAL A 60 2.02 3.85 7.33
N SER A 61 2.44 4.70 8.26
CA SER A 61 3.75 4.62 8.91
C SER A 61 3.92 3.37 9.78
N SER A 62 2.82 2.73 10.17
CA SER A 62 2.80 1.55 11.04
C SER A 62 2.81 0.22 10.27
N ILE A 63 2.78 0.25 8.93
CA ILE A 63 2.88 -0.95 8.10
C ILE A 63 4.25 -1.61 8.31
N ASN A 64 4.24 -2.84 8.83
CA ASN A 64 5.45 -3.66 9.01
C ASN A 64 5.25 -5.12 8.61
N SER A 65 4.02 -5.50 8.22
CA SER A 65 3.66 -6.86 7.83
C SER A 65 2.71 -6.87 6.63
N ILE A 66 2.52 -8.06 6.04
CA ILE A 66 1.55 -8.27 4.96
C ILE A 66 0.11 -7.98 5.45
N ASP A 67 -0.20 -8.36 6.68
CA ASP A 67 -1.52 -8.10 7.27
C ASP A 67 -1.78 -6.61 7.46
N ASP A 68 -0.75 -5.82 7.77
CA ASP A 68 -0.89 -4.36 7.82
C ASP A 68 -1.17 -3.77 6.43
N ILE A 69 -0.51 -4.27 5.38
CA ILE A 69 -0.78 -3.87 4.00
C ILE A 69 -2.24 -4.20 3.65
N HIS A 70 -2.70 -5.42 3.95
CA HIS A 70 -4.09 -5.83 3.72
C HIS A 70 -5.08 -4.92 4.46
N ALA A 71 -4.85 -4.66 5.74
CA ALA A 71 -5.70 -3.81 6.55
C ALA A 71 -5.73 -2.37 6.02
N TRP A 72 -4.59 -1.81 5.64
CA TRP A 72 -4.50 -0.47 5.10
C TRP A 72 -5.23 -0.35 3.77
N LEU A 73 -5.03 -1.28 2.83
CA LEU A 73 -5.73 -1.30 1.55
C LEU A 73 -7.24 -1.49 1.70
N LYS A 74 -7.67 -2.31 2.65
CA LYS A 74 -9.10 -2.44 2.96
C LYS A 74 -9.70 -1.10 3.40
N ASN A 75 -9.03 -0.38 4.31
CA ASN A 75 -9.46 0.95 4.72
C ASN A 75 -9.46 1.95 3.55
N ALA A 76 -8.53 1.82 2.59
CA ALA A 76 -8.49 2.66 1.40
C ALA A 76 -9.67 2.38 0.46
N MET A 77 -9.97 1.11 0.24
CA MET A 77 -11.10 0.67 -0.59
C MET A 77 -12.46 1.07 0.00
N GLU A 78 -12.60 1.10 1.33
CA GLU A 78 -13.81 1.60 2.02
C GLU A 78 -14.14 3.05 1.69
N ILE A 79 -13.14 3.82 1.24
CA ILE A 79 -13.31 5.21 0.81
C ILE A 79 -13.05 5.40 -0.69
N ALA A 80 -13.18 4.31 -1.47
CA ALA A 80 -13.03 4.26 -2.93
C ALA A 80 -11.63 4.68 -3.44
N LEU A 81 -10.58 4.41 -2.66
CA LEU A 81 -9.19 4.54 -3.09
C LEU A 81 -8.58 3.17 -3.39
N ASP A 82 -8.00 3.05 -4.59
CA ASP A 82 -7.25 1.87 -5.02
C ASP A 82 -5.82 2.25 -5.43
N PRO A 83 -4.83 2.07 -4.54
CA PRO A 83 -3.46 2.46 -4.83
C PRO A 83 -2.62 1.38 -5.52
N LEU A 84 -3.08 0.14 -5.67
CA LEU A 84 -2.26 -0.99 -6.14
C LEU A 84 -2.87 -1.77 -7.30
#